data_AF-A0A453RS67-F1
#
_entry.id   AF-A0A453RS67-F1
#
_cell.length_a   1.000
_cell.length_b   1.000
_cell.length_c   1.000
_cell.angle_alpha   90.00
_cell.angle_beta   90.00
_cell.angle_gamma   90.00
#
_symmetry.space_group_name_H-M   'P 1'
#
loop_
_entity.id
_entity.type
_entity.pdbx_description
1 polymer ?
#
loop_
_entity_poly.entity_id
_entity_poly.type
_entity_poly.pdbx_seq_one_letter_code
_entity_poly.pdbx_strand_id
1 'polypeptide(L)'
;QTIKLTDFGVQGAESNNILYLREIDDADKLVAAMQAKKDGKAVVVGGGYIGLELSAALKINNFDVTMVYPEPWCMPRLFTAGIAHFYEGYYASKGINIVKGTVASGFDADANGDVSVVKLKDGRVLDADIVIVGVGGRPLTGLFKGQVEEDKGGLKTDTFFETSVAGVYAIGDVATFPMKLYNEPRRVEHVDHARKSAEQAVKGDQGQGVRRVRGGVRLPALLLFEVVRCRVAVLRRERWRDGAVRGQRPSGGQAQVRHLLGQGRQGHRCVPRGRLRRRESGHRQGRQGPAAGGRRGGARQGRP
;
A
#
# COMPACT_ATOMS: atom_id res chain seq x y z
N GLN A 1 2.38 16.75 3.19
CA GLN A 1 1.33 17.32 4.05
C GLN A 1 0.10 16.43 4.00
N THR A 2 -0.51 16.15 5.14
CA THR A 2 -1.82 15.47 5.21
C THR A 2 -2.91 16.40 4.69
N ILE A 3 -3.84 15.88 3.90
CA ILE A 3 -5.04 16.62 3.51
C ILE A 3 -6.03 16.56 4.67
N LYS A 4 -6.48 17.72 5.16
CA LYS A 4 -7.44 17.80 6.25
C LYS A 4 -8.85 18.00 5.73
N LEU A 5 -9.85 17.49 6.44
CA LEU A 5 -11.27 17.74 6.10
C LEU A 5 -11.65 19.22 6.23
N THR A 6 -10.93 19.95 7.07
CA THR A 6 -11.10 21.39 7.29
C THR A 6 -10.66 22.21 6.09
N ASP A 7 -9.74 21.69 5.26
CA ASP A 7 -9.38 22.26 3.96
C ASP A 7 -10.58 22.34 2.99
N PHE A 8 -11.62 21.54 3.24
CA PHE A 8 -12.85 21.48 2.43
C PHE A 8 -14.07 22.09 3.13
N GLY A 9 -13.89 22.74 4.28
CA GLY A 9 -14.99 23.38 5.02
C GLY A 9 -16.00 22.39 5.61
N VAL A 10 -15.61 21.15 5.88
CA VAL A 10 -16.48 20.14 6.49
C VAL A 10 -16.81 20.54 7.93
N GLN A 11 -18.10 20.68 8.23
CA GLN A 11 -18.57 21.09 9.55
C GLN A 11 -18.23 20.04 10.63
N GLY A 12 -17.79 20.49 11.80
CA GLY A 12 -17.43 19.61 12.92
C GLY A 12 -16.14 18.81 12.73
N ALA A 13 -15.36 19.06 11.67
CA ALA A 13 -14.13 18.31 11.41
C ALA A 13 -12.98 18.58 12.42
N GLU A 14 -13.16 19.54 13.33
CA GLU A 14 -12.23 19.86 14.42
C GLU A 14 -12.61 19.17 15.75
N SER A 15 -13.67 18.35 15.78
CA SER A 15 -14.06 17.60 16.98
C SER A 15 -12.95 16.64 17.44
N ASN A 16 -12.91 16.38 18.73
CA ASN A 16 -11.97 15.42 19.30
C ASN A 16 -12.22 14.01 18.72
N ASN A 17 -11.18 13.17 18.71
CA ASN A 17 -11.18 11.83 18.13
C ASN A 17 -11.45 11.77 16.61
N ILE A 18 -11.38 12.91 15.90
CA ILE A 18 -11.16 12.94 14.44
C ILE A 18 -9.66 12.97 14.19
N LEU A 19 -9.12 11.82 13.77
CA LEU A 19 -7.70 11.55 13.73
C LEU A 19 -7.20 11.38 12.30
N TYR A 20 -5.92 11.68 12.13
CA TYR A 20 -5.17 11.48 10.90
C TYR A 20 -4.00 10.55 11.20
N LEU A 21 -3.31 10.05 10.18
CA LEU A 21 -2.09 9.26 10.37
C LEU A 21 -1.05 9.62 9.33
N ARG A 22 -0.06 10.43 9.72
CA ARG A 22 1.10 10.75 8.87
C ARG A 22 2.41 10.70 9.63
N GLU A 23 2.45 11.34 10.80
CA GLU A 23 3.64 11.41 11.64
C GLU A 23 3.53 10.43 12.82
N ILE A 24 4.64 10.26 13.55
CA ILE A 24 4.67 9.36 14.73
C ILE A 24 3.69 9.82 15.82
N ASP A 25 3.60 11.12 16.06
CA ASP A 25 2.67 11.71 17.05
C ASP A 25 1.20 11.41 16.71
N ASP A 26 0.88 11.30 15.42
CA ASP A 26 -0.47 10.93 14.99
C ASP A 26 -0.78 9.47 15.36
N ALA A 27 0.22 8.58 15.26
CA ALA A 27 0.09 7.18 15.65
C ALA A 27 -0.12 7.05 17.16
N ASP A 28 0.62 7.81 17.97
CA ASP A 28 0.47 7.81 19.43
C ASP A 28 -0.92 8.28 19.85
N LYS A 29 -1.43 9.35 19.22
CA LYS A 29 -2.81 9.84 19.43
C LYS A 29 -3.85 8.78 19.06
N LEU A 30 -3.66 8.08 17.94
CA LEU A 30 -4.56 7.00 17.52
C LEU A 30 -4.57 5.84 18.51
N VAL A 31 -3.40 5.42 19.00
CA VAL A 31 -3.30 4.36 20.01
C VAL A 31 -3.98 4.80 21.31
N ALA A 32 -3.77 6.03 21.77
CA ALA A 32 -4.42 6.55 22.96
C ALA A 32 -5.95 6.60 22.82
N ALA A 33 -6.46 7.08 21.69
CA ALA A 33 -7.90 7.10 21.41
C ALA A 33 -8.50 5.68 21.36
N MET A 34 -7.81 4.74 20.71
CA MET A 34 -8.22 3.33 20.67
C MET A 34 -8.28 2.68 22.06
N GLN A 35 -7.37 3.08 22.97
CA GLN A 35 -7.39 2.61 24.35
C GLN A 35 -8.52 3.22 25.17
N ALA A 36 -8.87 4.48 24.91
CA ALA A 36 -9.93 5.21 25.60
C ALA A 36 -11.34 4.77 25.15
N LYS A 37 -11.53 4.43 23.86
CA LYS A 37 -12.83 4.06 23.26
C LYS A 37 -12.91 2.58 22.90
N LYS A 38 -12.37 1.69 23.76
CA LYS A 38 -12.35 0.23 23.50
C LYS A 38 -13.72 -0.30 23.11
N ASP A 39 -13.70 -1.24 22.16
CA ASP A 39 -14.90 -1.91 21.64
C ASP A 39 -15.95 -0.95 21.04
N GLY A 40 -15.55 0.30 20.76
CA GLY A 40 -16.41 1.34 20.20
C GLY A 40 -16.59 1.23 18.68
N LYS A 41 -17.25 2.25 18.12
CA LYS A 41 -17.51 2.40 16.70
C LYS A 41 -16.43 3.29 16.07
N ALA A 42 -15.82 2.80 14.99
CA ALA A 42 -14.82 3.54 14.23
C ALA A 42 -15.29 3.77 12.78
N VAL A 43 -15.25 5.02 12.34
CA VAL A 43 -15.50 5.38 10.94
C VAL A 43 -14.20 5.76 10.27
N VAL A 44 -13.84 5.04 9.21
CA VAL A 44 -12.65 5.32 8.40
C VAL A 44 -13.06 6.02 7.10
N VAL A 45 -12.65 7.27 6.94
CA VAL A 45 -12.93 8.09 5.75
C VAL A 45 -11.77 7.96 4.76
N GLY A 46 -12.00 7.25 3.66
CA GLY A 46 -11.06 7.06 2.56
C GLY A 46 -10.81 5.60 2.21
N GLY A 47 -10.93 5.27 0.92
CA GLY A 47 -10.76 3.90 0.37
C GLY A 47 -9.34 3.61 -0.13
N GLY A 48 -8.34 4.37 0.33
CA GLY A 48 -6.94 4.24 -0.06
C GLY A 48 -6.15 3.23 0.78
N TYR A 49 -4.83 3.22 0.59
CA TYR A 49 -3.90 2.36 1.33
C TYR A 49 -4.08 2.48 2.85
N ILE A 50 -3.99 3.72 3.35
CA ILE A 50 -4.09 4.04 4.78
C ILE A 50 -5.47 3.62 5.32
N GLY A 51 -6.55 3.96 4.61
CA GLY A 51 -7.90 3.63 5.06
C GLY A 51 -8.15 2.13 5.17
N LEU A 52 -7.67 1.35 4.20
CA LEU A 52 -7.74 -0.11 4.26
C LEU A 52 -6.94 -0.68 5.43
N GLU A 53 -5.67 -0.30 5.58
CA GLU A 53 -4.80 -0.82 6.65
C GLU A 53 -5.32 -0.46 8.04
N LEU A 54 -5.82 0.77 8.23
CA LEU A 54 -6.38 1.20 9.51
C LEU A 54 -7.73 0.56 9.80
N SER A 55 -8.58 0.34 8.80
CA SER A 55 -9.81 -0.43 8.99
C SER A 55 -9.53 -1.84 9.50
N ALA A 56 -8.50 -2.50 8.94
CA ALA A 56 -8.07 -3.81 9.44
C ALA A 56 -7.48 -3.73 10.86
N ALA A 57 -6.64 -2.74 11.14
CA ALA A 57 -6.03 -2.56 12.46
C ALA A 57 -7.09 -2.33 13.55
N LEU A 58 -8.06 -1.45 13.30
CA LEU A 58 -9.19 -1.20 14.20
C LEU A 58 -10.02 -2.46 14.41
N LYS A 59 -10.31 -3.21 13.35
CA LYS A 59 -11.08 -4.44 13.47
C LYS A 59 -10.35 -5.53 14.28
N ILE A 60 -9.03 -5.63 14.14
CA ILE A 60 -8.19 -6.52 14.96
C ILE A 60 -8.23 -6.13 16.45
N ASN A 61 -8.43 -4.84 16.73
CA ASN A 61 -8.60 -4.30 18.08
C ASN A 61 -10.09 -4.20 18.50
N ASN A 62 -10.94 -5.03 17.90
CA ASN A 62 -12.34 -5.25 18.27
C ASN A 62 -13.30 -4.05 18.12
N PHE A 63 -12.95 -3.06 17.30
CA PHE A 63 -13.89 -1.99 16.94
C PHE A 63 -14.97 -2.47 15.95
N ASP A 64 -16.13 -1.84 16.01
CA ASP A 64 -17.12 -1.89 14.92
C ASP A 64 -16.72 -0.88 13.85
N VAL A 65 -16.29 -1.36 12.68
CA VAL A 65 -15.61 -0.53 11.69
C VAL A 65 -16.49 -0.32 10.46
N THR A 66 -16.73 0.95 10.13
CA THR A 66 -17.33 1.34 8.85
C THR A 66 -16.34 2.16 8.03
N MET A 67 -16.02 1.70 6.81
CA MET A 67 -15.18 2.41 5.86
C MET A 67 -16.03 3.15 4.83
N VAL A 68 -15.80 4.45 4.64
CA VAL A 68 -16.58 5.34 3.77
C VAL A 68 -15.67 5.96 2.71
N TYR A 69 -16.06 5.91 1.43
CA TYR A 69 -15.32 6.60 0.36
C TYR A 69 -16.17 6.92 -0.87
N PRO A 70 -15.82 8.01 -1.61
CA PRO A 70 -16.61 8.46 -2.75
C PRO A 70 -16.53 7.54 -3.95
N GLU A 71 -15.44 6.78 -4.09
CA GLU A 71 -15.19 6.03 -5.32
C GLU A 71 -16.06 4.77 -5.40
N PRO A 72 -16.33 4.27 -6.62
CA PRO A 72 -17.14 3.06 -6.80
C PRO A 72 -16.50 1.80 -6.20
N TRP A 73 -15.18 1.83 -6.00
CA TRP A 73 -14.41 0.77 -5.36
C TRP A 73 -13.14 1.28 -4.67
N CYS A 74 -12.60 0.50 -3.73
CA CYS A 74 -11.38 0.82 -3.00
C CYS A 74 -10.13 0.82 -3.89
N MET A 75 -9.11 1.58 -3.54
CA MET A 75 -7.86 1.68 -4.30
C MET A 75 -8.05 2.03 -5.78
N PRO A 76 -8.88 3.04 -6.12
CA PRO A 76 -9.28 3.33 -7.51
C PRO A 76 -8.11 3.66 -8.43
N ARG A 77 -6.99 4.18 -7.87
CA ARG A 77 -5.76 4.50 -8.62
C ARG A 77 -4.96 3.26 -9.04
N LEU A 78 -5.18 2.10 -8.42
CA LEU A 78 -4.34 0.92 -8.58
C LEU A 78 -5.10 -0.38 -8.84
N PHE A 79 -6.33 -0.51 -8.34
CA PHE A 79 -7.14 -1.70 -8.51
C PHE A 79 -8.12 -1.52 -9.66
N THR A 80 -8.23 -2.57 -10.46
CA THR A 80 -9.39 -2.77 -11.33
C THR A 80 -10.59 -3.16 -10.47
N ALA A 81 -11.80 -2.95 -10.97
CA ALA A 81 -13.04 -3.31 -10.26
C ALA A 81 -13.04 -4.78 -9.77
N GLY A 82 -12.52 -5.72 -10.55
CA GLY A 82 -12.44 -7.13 -10.15
C GLY A 82 -11.47 -7.39 -8.99
N ILE A 83 -10.33 -6.69 -8.95
CA ILE A 83 -9.39 -6.78 -7.82
C ILE A 83 -10.00 -6.14 -6.57
N ALA A 84 -10.61 -4.97 -6.74
CA ALA A 84 -11.23 -4.27 -5.63
C ALA A 84 -12.41 -5.07 -5.05
N HIS A 85 -13.26 -5.67 -5.88
CA HIS A 85 -14.35 -6.54 -5.44
C HIS A 85 -13.86 -7.70 -4.57
N PHE A 86 -12.75 -8.35 -4.95
CA PHE A 86 -12.14 -9.40 -4.14
C PHE A 86 -11.73 -8.88 -2.75
N TYR A 87 -11.10 -7.72 -2.69
CA TYR A 87 -10.66 -7.12 -1.43
C TYR A 87 -11.81 -6.60 -0.57
N GLU A 88 -12.79 -5.92 -1.17
CA GLU A 88 -14.00 -5.47 -0.49
C GLU A 88 -14.76 -6.65 0.10
N GLY A 89 -14.92 -7.75 -0.65
CA GLY A 89 -15.52 -8.98 -0.15
C GLY A 89 -14.71 -9.59 1.00
N TYR A 90 -13.38 -9.56 0.92
CA TYR A 90 -12.52 -10.02 2.01
C TYR A 90 -12.69 -9.17 3.28
N TYR A 91 -12.71 -7.85 3.14
CA TYR A 91 -12.93 -6.91 4.26
C TYR A 91 -14.32 -7.09 4.89
N ALA A 92 -15.36 -7.19 4.06
CA ALA A 92 -16.72 -7.48 4.50
C ALA A 92 -16.80 -8.82 5.25
N SER A 93 -16.10 -9.86 4.76
CA SER A 93 -16.03 -11.17 5.45
C SER A 93 -15.34 -11.12 6.82
N LYS A 94 -14.58 -10.05 7.10
CA LYS A 94 -13.98 -9.77 8.41
C LYS A 94 -14.86 -8.88 9.29
N GLY A 95 -16.07 -8.57 8.85
CA GLY A 95 -17.04 -7.76 9.60
C GLY A 95 -16.73 -6.27 9.56
N ILE A 96 -16.10 -5.79 8.48
CA ILE A 96 -15.93 -4.36 8.20
C ILE A 96 -17.06 -3.93 7.27
N ASN A 97 -17.85 -2.95 7.67
CA ASN A 97 -18.89 -2.38 6.85
C ASN A 97 -18.27 -1.43 5.80
N ILE A 98 -18.74 -1.49 4.55
CA ILE A 98 -18.18 -0.71 3.44
C ILE A 98 -19.27 0.12 2.80
N VAL A 99 -19.07 1.43 2.84
CA VAL A 99 -19.97 2.44 2.31
C VAL A 99 -19.29 3.18 1.16
N LYS A 100 -19.75 2.90 -0.06
CA LYS A 100 -19.17 3.44 -1.30
C LYS A 100 -20.06 4.53 -1.90
N GLY A 101 -19.49 5.36 -2.78
CA GLY A 101 -20.25 6.33 -3.56
C GLY A 101 -20.69 7.58 -2.78
N THR A 102 -20.18 7.79 -1.57
CA THR A 102 -20.53 8.94 -0.71
C THR A 102 -19.33 9.41 0.08
N VAL A 103 -19.43 10.60 0.67
CA VAL A 103 -18.36 11.21 1.48
C VAL A 103 -18.93 11.65 2.82
N ALA A 104 -18.08 11.72 3.84
CA ALA A 104 -18.40 12.46 5.06
C ALA A 104 -18.61 13.94 4.72
N SER A 105 -19.79 14.47 5.04
CA SER A 105 -20.20 15.86 4.80
C SER A 105 -20.25 16.70 6.07
N GLY A 106 -20.21 16.07 7.24
CA GLY A 106 -20.14 16.76 8.53
C GLY A 106 -20.01 15.80 9.70
N PHE A 107 -19.72 16.36 10.87
CA PHE A 107 -19.59 15.63 12.13
C PHE A 107 -20.35 16.37 13.23
N ASP A 108 -20.99 15.61 14.12
CA ASP A 108 -21.48 16.16 15.38
C ASP A 108 -20.60 15.67 16.53
N ALA A 109 -20.54 16.48 17.57
CA ALA A 109 -19.80 16.19 18.79
C ALA A 109 -20.75 15.95 19.97
N ASP A 110 -20.30 15.16 20.94
CA ASP A 110 -20.95 15.01 22.23
C ASP A 110 -20.67 16.22 23.16
N ALA A 111 -21.17 16.14 24.40
CA ALA A 111 -20.98 17.21 25.40
C ALA A 111 -19.51 17.43 25.81
N ASN A 112 -18.62 16.46 25.56
CA ASN A 112 -17.19 16.56 25.85
C ASN A 112 -16.39 17.06 24.63
N GLY A 113 -17.07 17.31 23.50
CA GLY A 113 -16.44 17.70 22.24
C GLY A 113 -15.86 16.54 21.43
N ASP A 114 -16.11 15.28 21.84
CA ASP A 114 -15.74 14.09 21.09
C ASP A 114 -16.70 13.86 19.93
N VAL A 115 -16.19 13.43 18.77
CA VAL A 115 -17.06 13.00 17.68
C VAL A 115 -18.01 11.90 18.17
N SER A 116 -19.28 12.03 17.81
CA SER A 116 -20.33 11.06 18.11
C SER A 116 -21.04 10.58 16.85
N VAL A 117 -21.10 11.42 15.82
CA VAL A 117 -21.84 11.17 14.59
C VAL A 117 -21.06 11.65 13.37
N VAL A 118 -21.08 10.84 12.31
CA VAL A 118 -20.64 11.18 10.95
C VAL A 118 -21.85 11.29 10.02
N LYS A 119 -22.04 12.46 9.44
CA LYS A 119 -23.05 12.72 8.42
C LYS A 119 -22.46 12.46 7.04
N LEU A 120 -23.19 11.72 6.21
CA LEU A 120 -22.79 11.43 4.84
C LEU A 120 -23.57 12.32 3.86
N LYS A 121 -22.96 12.60 2.71
CA LYS A 121 -23.56 13.46 1.67
C LYS A 121 -24.88 12.94 1.12
N ASP A 122 -25.10 11.63 1.16
CA ASP A 122 -26.31 10.95 0.71
C ASP A 122 -27.39 10.84 1.81
N GLY A 123 -27.21 11.54 2.93
CA GLY A 123 -28.20 11.62 4.02
C GLY A 123 -28.09 10.53 5.07
N ARG A 124 -27.22 9.53 4.87
CA ARG A 124 -26.93 8.53 5.90
C ARG A 124 -26.21 9.17 7.09
N VAL A 125 -26.45 8.62 8.27
CA VAL A 125 -25.86 9.05 9.54
C VAL A 125 -25.24 7.82 10.19
N LEU A 126 -23.99 7.93 10.61
CA LEU A 126 -23.23 6.85 11.24
C LEU A 126 -22.80 7.29 12.64
N ASP A 127 -23.04 6.47 13.65
CA ASP A 127 -22.43 6.70 14.97
C ASP A 127 -20.94 6.39 14.91
N ALA A 128 -20.12 7.19 15.60
CA ALA A 128 -18.68 7.00 15.66
C ALA A 128 -18.12 7.52 16.98
N ASP A 129 -17.30 6.71 17.65
CA ASP A 129 -16.50 7.12 18.81
C ASP A 129 -15.10 7.60 18.38
N ILE A 130 -14.62 7.09 17.24
CA ILE A 130 -13.37 7.51 16.60
C ILE A 130 -13.60 7.65 15.09
N VAL A 131 -13.10 8.73 14.51
CA VAL A 131 -13.03 8.91 13.05
C VAL A 131 -11.58 8.94 12.62
N ILE A 132 -11.24 8.21 11.57
CA ILE A 132 -9.91 8.19 10.99
C ILE A 132 -9.98 8.67 9.55
N VAL A 133 -9.23 9.71 9.23
CA VAL A 133 -9.25 10.33 7.90
C VAL A 133 -7.99 9.94 7.11
N GLY A 134 -8.20 9.13 6.08
CA GLY A 134 -7.18 8.62 5.16
C GLY A 134 -7.40 9.07 3.71
N VAL A 135 -7.73 10.35 3.48
CA VAL A 135 -8.08 10.89 2.15
C VAL A 135 -6.88 11.27 1.28
N GLY A 136 -5.66 11.08 1.79
CA GLY A 136 -4.42 11.25 1.05
C GLY A 136 -3.55 12.41 1.54
N GLY A 137 -2.46 12.65 0.81
CA GLY A 137 -1.49 13.69 1.13
C GLY A 137 -1.15 14.54 -0.10
N ARG A 138 -0.70 15.77 0.15
CA ARG A 138 -0.11 16.66 -0.85
C ARG A 138 1.40 16.76 -0.67
N PRO A 139 2.19 16.68 -1.75
CA PRO A 139 3.61 17.02 -1.71
C PRO A 139 3.86 18.42 -1.13
N LEU A 140 4.92 18.56 -0.34
CA LEU A 140 5.33 19.84 0.25
C LEU A 140 6.21 20.61 -0.75
N THR A 141 5.60 21.19 -1.79
CA THR A 141 6.33 21.95 -2.83
C THR A 141 6.41 23.45 -2.54
N GLY A 142 5.66 23.95 -1.54
CA GLY A 142 5.48 25.39 -1.29
C GLY A 142 6.78 26.18 -1.13
N LEU A 143 7.80 25.61 -0.49
CA LEU A 143 9.11 26.27 -0.30
C LEU A 143 9.89 26.47 -1.60
N PHE A 144 9.57 25.72 -2.66
CA PHE A 144 10.29 25.72 -3.94
C PHE A 144 9.49 26.38 -5.07
N LYS A 145 8.30 26.91 -4.76
CA LYS A 145 7.43 27.53 -5.73
C LYS A 145 8.13 28.71 -6.40
N GLY A 146 8.20 28.68 -7.73
CA GLY A 146 8.89 29.70 -8.53
C GLY A 146 10.42 29.61 -8.52
N GLN A 147 11.01 28.64 -7.80
CA GLN A 147 12.46 28.41 -7.77
C GLN A 147 12.85 27.19 -8.61
N VAL A 148 12.00 26.16 -8.66
CA VAL A 148 12.19 24.98 -9.51
C VAL A 148 10.93 24.72 -10.33
N GLU A 149 11.09 24.06 -11.48
CA GLU A 149 9.95 23.64 -12.29
C GLU A 149 9.07 22.62 -11.54
N GLU A 150 7.75 22.79 -11.62
CA GLU A 150 6.77 21.85 -11.07
C GLU A 150 6.01 21.16 -12.23
N ASP A 151 5.73 19.87 -12.07
CA ASP A 151 4.88 19.10 -12.99
C ASP A 151 4.10 18.02 -12.22
N LYS A 152 2.88 17.70 -12.67
CA LYS A 152 1.98 16.69 -12.07
C LYS A 152 1.84 16.78 -10.54
N GLY A 153 1.91 18.01 -9.99
CA GLY A 153 1.78 18.27 -8.55
C GLY A 153 3.00 17.88 -7.72
N GLY A 154 4.19 17.82 -8.33
CA GLY A 154 5.48 17.62 -7.65
C GLY A 154 6.58 18.45 -8.32
N LEU A 155 7.79 18.41 -7.75
CA LEU A 155 8.97 19.06 -8.32
C LEU A 155 9.45 18.24 -9.52
N LYS A 156 9.52 18.87 -10.69
CA LYS A 156 9.93 18.21 -11.92
C LYS A 156 11.43 17.93 -11.87
N THR A 157 11.78 16.70 -12.22
CA THR A 157 13.18 16.27 -12.27
C THR A 157 13.51 15.56 -13.58
N ASP A 158 14.81 15.43 -13.83
CA ASP A 158 15.34 14.58 -14.88
C ASP A 158 15.38 13.08 -14.46
N THR A 159 16.09 12.23 -15.23
CA THR A 159 16.23 10.80 -14.90
C THR A 159 17.18 10.50 -13.73
N PHE A 160 17.97 11.49 -13.30
CA PHE A 160 18.83 11.45 -12.14
C PHE A 160 18.25 12.20 -10.95
N PHE A 161 16.97 12.60 -11.01
CA PHE A 161 16.29 13.33 -9.94
C PHE A 161 16.85 14.74 -9.68
N GLU A 162 17.63 15.29 -10.62
CA GLU A 162 18.05 16.70 -10.60
C GLU A 162 16.88 17.57 -11.08
N THR A 163 16.67 18.71 -10.43
CA THR A 163 15.62 19.67 -10.77
C THR A 163 16.05 20.57 -11.94
N SER A 164 15.26 21.61 -12.25
CA SER A 164 15.66 22.64 -13.21
C SER A 164 16.82 23.52 -12.73
N VAL A 165 17.19 23.46 -11.44
CA VAL A 165 18.31 24.19 -10.85
C VAL A 165 19.47 23.21 -10.65
N ALA A 166 20.62 23.53 -11.24
CA ALA A 166 21.81 22.69 -11.19
C ALA A 166 22.26 22.42 -9.74
N GLY A 167 22.59 21.17 -9.43
CA GLY A 167 22.98 20.73 -8.09
C GLY A 167 21.85 20.64 -7.06
N VAL A 168 20.60 20.93 -7.47
CA VAL A 168 19.41 20.78 -6.61
C VAL A 168 18.64 19.55 -7.05
N TYR A 169 18.44 18.61 -6.12
CA TYR A 169 17.77 17.33 -6.36
C TYR A 169 16.45 17.21 -5.60
N ALA A 170 15.48 16.51 -6.18
CA ALA A 170 14.21 16.17 -5.52
C ALA A 170 13.96 14.66 -5.58
N ILE A 171 13.72 14.03 -4.43
CA ILE A 171 13.57 12.57 -4.31
C ILE A 171 12.30 12.18 -3.54
N GLY A 172 11.83 10.95 -3.73
CA GLY A 172 10.65 10.42 -3.05
C GLY A 172 9.33 11.06 -3.48
N ASP A 173 8.38 11.15 -2.54
CA ASP A 173 6.98 11.52 -2.84
C ASP A 173 6.80 12.89 -3.50
N VAL A 174 7.79 13.79 -3.34
CA VAL A 174 7.77 15.15 -3.88
C VAL A 174 8.21 15.22 -5.35
N ALA A 175 8.90 14.18 -5.84
CA ALA A 175 9.53 14.20 -7.15
C ALA A 175 8.60 13.72 -8.27
N THR A 176 8.50 14.51 -9.34
CA THR A 176 7.88 14.13 -10.60
C THR A 176 8.99 13.83 -11.60
N PHE A 177 9.13 12.56 -11.99
CA PHE A 177 10.25 12.08 -12.80
C PHE A 177 9.75 11.38 -14.08
N PRO A 178 10.55 11.38 -15.18
CA PRO A 178 10.19 10.72 -16.42
C PRO A 178 10.14 9.19 -16.25
N MET A 179 8.96 8.59 -16.45
CA MET A 179 8.78 7.16 -16.31
C MET A 179 8.75 6.45 -17.67
N LYS A 180 9.85 5.78 -18.03
CA LYS A 180 10.01 5.08 -19.31
C LYS A 180 8.90 4.08 -19.65
N LEU A 181 8.26 3.49 -18.64
CA LEU A 181 7.20 2.51 -18.84
C LEU A 181 5.94 3.13 -19.48
N TYR A 182 5.66 4.39 -19.17
CA TYR A 182 4.48 5.11 -19.64
C TYR A 182 4.82 6.22 -20.63
N ASN A 183 6.10 6.49 -20.85
CA ASN A 183 6.60 7.59 -21.67
C ASN A 183 6.05 8.97 -21.25
N GLU A 184 5.77 9.13 -19.95
CA GLU A 184 5.22 10.34 -19.35
C GLU A 184 5.86 10.58 -17.97
N PRO A 185 5.96 11.84 -17.51
CA PRO A 185 6.32 12.16 -16.13
C PRO A 185 5.28 11.62 -15.14
N ARG A 186 5.77 11.10 -14.02
CA ARG A 186 4.92 10.53 -12.97
C ARG A 186 5.49 10.85 -11.59
N ARG A 187 4.59 10.87 -10.62
CA ARG A 187 4.89 10.95 -9.20
C ARG A 187 4.51 9.62 -8.54
N VAL A 188 5.34 9.12 -7.64
CA VAL A 188 5.13 7.82 -6.98
C VAL A 188 5.24 7.99 -5.47
N GLU A 189 4.18 7.65 -4.75
CA GLU A 189 4.10 7.72 -3.29
C GLU A 189 4.43 6.35 -2.69
N HIS A 190 5.73 6.05 -2.49
CA HIS A 190 6.14 4.76 -1.95
C HIS A 190 7.58 4.74 -1.39
N VAL A 191 7.78 4.00 -0.30
CA VAL A 191 9.10 3.86 0.36
C VAL A 191 10.20 3.30 -0.57
N ASP A 192 9.88 2.30 -1.40
CA ASP A 192 10.86 1.77 -2.36
C ASP A 192 11.24 2.82 -3.41
N HIS A 193 10.32 3.73 -3.76
CA HIS A 193 10.61 4.80 -4.69
C HIS A 193 11.51 5.86 -4.03
N ALA A 194 11.22 6.26 -2.79
CA ALA A 194 12.06 7.17 -2.03
C ALA A 194 13.51 6.67 -1.92
N ARG A 195 13.69 5.38 -1.58
CA ARG A 195 15.04 4.77 -1.51
C ARG A 195 15.74 4.75 -2.86
N LYS A 196 15.06 4.30 -3.92
CA LYS A 196 15.68 4.17 -5.25
C LYS A 196 15.95 5.49 -5.92
N SER A 197 15.12 6.51 -5.69
CA SER A 197 15.37 7.86 -6.20
C SER A 197 16.57 8.49 -5.51
N ALA A 198 16.73 8.30 -4.20
CA ALA A 198 17.95 8.71 -3.48
C ALA A 198 19.21 8.05 -4.05
N GLU A 199 19.20 6.72 -4.21
CA GLU A 199 20.32 5.99 -4.82
C GLU A 199 20.64 6.46 -6.25
N GLN A 200 19.62 6.90 -6.99
CA GLN A 200 19.77 7.36 -8.37
C GLN A 200 20.31 8.80 -8.43
N ALA A 201 19.90 9.66 -7.50
CA ALA A 201 20.39 11.04 -7.38
C ALA A 201 21.89 11.10 -7.12
N VAL A 202 22.39 10.28 -6.19
CA VAL A 202 23.83 10.20 -5.88
C VAL A 202 24.67 9.81 -7.09
N LYS A 203 24.14 8.98 -8.00
CA LYS A 203 24.84 8.59 -9.23
C LYS A 203 24.93 9.74 -10.23
N GLY A 204 23.97 10.66 -10.24
CA GLY A 204 23.99 11.86 -11.08
C GLY A 204 25.05 12.84 -10.59
N ASP A 205 25.09 13.08 -9.28
CA ASP A 205 26.00 14.03 -8.62
C ASP A 205 27.48 13.64 -8.76
N GLN A 206 27.81 12.34 -8.72
CA GLN A 206 29.20 11.85 -8.79
C GLN A 206 29.87 11.95 -10.17
N GLY A 207 29.27 12.62 -11.17
CA GLY A 207 29.93 12.95 -12.43
C GLY A 207 30.45 11.76 -13.25
N GLN A 208 29.90 10.56 -13.07
CA GLN A 208 30.38 9.36 -13.76
C GLN A 208 29.52 9.00 -14.97
N GLY A 209 30.09 9.18 -16.16
CA GLY A 209 29.59 8.56 -17.39
C GLY A 209 29.64 7.04 -17.30
N VAL A 210 28.60 6.39 -16.77
CA VAL A 210 28.44 4.92 -16.86
C VAL A 210 26.97 4.50 -17.01
N ARG A 211 26.68 3.97 -18.22
CA ARG A 211 25.64 3.02 -18.65
C ARG A 211 24.21 3.14 -18.08
N ARG A 212 23.26 3.43 -19.00
CA ARG A 212 21.80 3.17 -18.89
C ARG A 212 21.50 1.82 -18.21
N VAL A 213 20.98 1.85 -16.98
CA VAL A 213 20.44 0.64 -16.30
C VAL A 213 18.94 0.48 -16.60
N ARG A 214 18.55 -0.74 -16.97
CA ARG A 214 17.17 -1.22 -17.10
C ARG A 214 16.59 -1.48 -15.69
N GLY A 215 15.82 -0.53 -15.15
CA GLY A 215 15.16 -0.68 -13.84
C GLY A 215 13.66 -0.99 -13.97
N GLY A 216 13.20 -2.07 -13.32
CA GLY A 216 11.77 -2.32 -13.10
C GLY A 216 11.28 -1.57 -11.87
N VAL A 217 10.21 -0.79 -12.02
CA VAL A 217 9.50 -0.17 -10.89
C VAL A 217 8.76 -1.29 -10.13
N ARG A 218 9.00 -1.41 -8.83
CA ARG A 218 8.18 -2.24 -7.94
C ARG A 218 7.10 -1.32 -7.40
N LEU A 219 5.85 -1.67 -7.66
CA LEU A 219 4.67 -0.99 -7.13
C LEU A 219 4.43 -1.41 -5.66
N PRO A 220 3.57 -0.67 -4.93
CA PRO A 220 3.48 -0.80 -3.49
C PRO A 220 3.14 -2.21 -3.01
N ALA A 221 3.73 -2.60 -1.89
CA ALA A 221 3.32 -3.79 -1.15
C ALA A 221 2.28 -3.39 -0.10
N LEU A 222 1.16 -4.09 -0.09
CA LEU A 222 0.04 -3.83 0.82
C LEU A 222 -0.01 -4.91 1.91
N LEU A 223 -0.21 -4.51 3.17
CA LEU A 223 -0.36 -5.42 4.31
C LEU A 223 -1.82 -5.39 4.80
N LEU A 224 -2.61 -6.41 4.49
CA LEU A 224 -4.03 -6.48 4.91
C LEU A 224 -4.24 -7.80 5.64
N PHE A 225 -4.46 -7.79 6.95
CA PHE A 225 -4.59 -9.02 7.75
C PHE A 225 -3.44 -10.03 7.47
N GLU A 226 -3.70 -11.34 7.44
CA GLU A 226 -2.70 -12.38 7.09
C GLU A 226 -2.23 -12.35 5.61
N VAL A 227 -2.70 -11.40 4.79
CA VAL A 227 -2.22 -11.17 3.43
C VAL A 227 -1.01 -10.23 3.49
N VAL A 228 0.16 -10.82 3.70
CA VAL A 228 1.42 -10.11 3.99
C VAL A 228 2.08 -9.47 2.76
N ARG A 229 1.57 -9.73 1.56
CA ARG A 229 2.12 -9.11 0.34
C ARG A 229 1.12 -9.25 -0.79
N CYS A 230 0.61 -8.13 -1.27
CA CYS A 230 0.24 -8.05 -2.67
C CYS A 230 1.36 -7.32 -3.44
N ARG A 231 2.00 -8.03 -4.38
CA ARG A 231 2.95 -7.44 -5.33
C ARG A 231 2.20 -7.13 -6.61
N VAL A 232 2.21 -5.87 -7.02
CA VAL A 232 1.92 -5.50 -8.40
C VAL A 232 3.25 -5.45 -9.14
N ALA A 233 3.42 -6.33 -10.13
CA ALA A 233 4.60 -6.36 -10.98
C ALA A 233 4.16 -6.24 -12.44
N VAL A 234 4.70 -5.26 -13.15
CA VAL A 234 4.57 -5.19 -14.61
C VAL A 234 5.63 -6.10 -15.22
N LEU A 235 5.21 -7.23 -15.80
CA LEU A 235 6.11 -8.26 -16.34
C LEU A 235 6.26 -8.09 -17.87
N ARG A 236 7.49 -8.19 -18.39
CA ARG A 236 7.76 -8.23 -19.84
C ARG A 236 7.39 -9.60 -20.44
N ARG A 237 7.02 -9.56 -21.73
CA ARG A 237 6.57 -10.67 -22.59
C ARG A 237 7.42 -11.94 -22.43
N GLU A 238 6.80 -13.01 -21.94
CA GLU A 238 7.00 -14.37 -22.45
C GLU A 238 5.62 -14.95 -22.81
N ARG A 239 5.59 -15.80 -23.82
CA ARG A 239 4.43 -16.21 -24.61
C ARG A 239 3.34 -16.89 -23.75
N TRP A 240 2.22 -16.21 -23.47
CA TRP A 240 1.05 -16.79 -22.77
C TRP A 240 -0.27 -16.22 -23.33
N ARG A 241 -1.25 -17.09 -23.62
CA ARG A 241 -2.59 -16.74 -24.17
C ARG A 241 -3.45 -15.96 -23.17
N ASP A 242 -4.42 -15.22 -23.71
CA ASP A 242 -5.19 -14.16 -23.05
C ASP A 242 -6.12 -14.62 -21.91
N GLY A 243 -6.44 -13.67 -21.03
CA GLY A 243 -7.58 -13.67 -20.12
C GLY A 243 -7.84 -14.95 -19.33
N ALA A 244 -7.07 -15.18 -18.26
CA ALA A 244 -7.41 -16.26 -17.32
C ALA A 244 -7.16 -15.82 -15.87
N VAL A 245 -8.24 -15.67 -15.09
CA VAL A 245 -8.18 -15.84 -13.64
C VAL A 245 -7.93 -17.33 -13.43
N ARG A 246 -6.70 -17.72 -13.06
CA ARG A 246 -6.38 -19.11 -12.74
C ARG A 246 -6.27 -19.28 -11.23
N GLY A 247 -7.24 -20.03 -10.69
CA GLY A 247 -7.14 -20.76 -9.43
C GLY A 247 -7.78 -20.08 -8.23
N GLN A 248 -9.06 -20.37 -7.98
CA GLN A 248 -9.52 -20.59 -6.62
C GLN A 248 -9.34 -22.09 -6.34
N ARG A 249 -8.50 -22.46 -5.37
CA ARG A 249 -8.64 -23.77 -4.71
C ARG A 249 -9.47 -23.53 -3.45
N PRO A 250 -10.56 -24.28 -3.20
CA PRO A 250 -11.48 -24.04 -2.08
C PRO A 250 -10.86 -24.17 -0.68
N SER A 251 -9.60 -24.57 -0.57
CA SER A 251 -8.95 -24.89 0.71
C SER A 251 -7.58 -24.21 0.92
N GLY A 252 -7.26 -23.13 0.20
CA GLY A 252 -5.94 -22.51 0.37
C GLY A 252 -5.68 -21.17 -0.31
N GLY A 253 -6.44 -20.14 0.04
CA GLY A 253 -6.09 -18.70 0.13
C GLY A 253 -5.18 -17.98 -0.88
N GLN A 254 -4.75 -18.57 -2.00
CA GLN A 254 -3.95 -17.91 -3.02
C GLN A 254 -4.83 -17.45 -4.17
N ALA A 255 -4.80 -16.14 -4.46
CA ALA A 255 -5.40 -15.56 -5.65
C ALA A 255 -4.31 -14.87 -6.48
N GLN A 256 -4.23 -15.22 -7.77
CA GLN A 256 -3.40 -14.51 -8.74
C GLN A 256 -4.32 -13.92 -9.80
N VAL A 257 -4.36 -12.59 -9.89
CA VAL A 257 -5.12 -11.86 -10.90
C VAL A 257 -4.13 -11.24 -11.88
N ARG A 258 -4.29 -11.52 -13.18
CA ARG A 258 -3.44 -10.96 -14.24
C ARG A 258 -4.32 -10.17 -15.21
N HIS A 259 -4.00 -8.90 -15.43
CA HIS A 259 -4.68 -8.06 -16.42
C HIS A 259 -3.73 -7.68 -17.56
N LEU A 260 -4.29 -7.60 -18.77
CA LEU A 260 -3.64 -7.07 -19.97
C LEU A 260 -4.09 -5.61 -20.16
N LEU A 261 -3.15 -4.68 -20.26
CA LEU A 261 -3.42 -3.27 -20.60
C LEU A 261 -2.37 -2.81 -21.63
N GLY A 262 -2.73 -2.77 -22.91
CA GLY A 262 -1.83 -2.33 -24.00
C GLY A 262 -0.55 -3.16 -24.13
N GLN A 263 0.55 -2.54 -24.58
CA GLN A 263 1.85 -3.21 -24.83
C GLN A 263 2.56 -3.75 -23.54
N GLY A 264 1.94 -3.66 -22.36
CA GLY A 264 2.44 -4.18 -21.09
C GLY A 264 1.42 -5.06 -20.33
N ARG A 265 1.90 -5.99 -19.49
CA ARG A 265 1.04 -6.81 -18.61
C ARG A 265 1.27 -6.44 -17.16
N GLN A 266 0.19 -6.17 -16.40
CA GLN A 266 0.26 -6.02 -14.95
C GLN A 266 -0.15 -7.34 -14.27
N GLY A 267 0.69 -7.86 -13.39
CA GLY A 267 0.42 -9.05 -12.60
C GLY A 267 0.26 -8.71 -11.12
N HIS A 268 -0.86 -9.12 -10.53
CA HIS A 268 -1.10 -9.06 -9.09
C HIS A 268 -0.95 -10.47 -8.52
N ARG A 269 -0.14 -10.62 -7.47
CA ARG A 269 -0.03 -11.86 -6.71
C ARG A 269 -0.19 -11.55 -5.23
N CYS A 270 -1.22 -12.10 -4.61
CA CYS A 270 -1.42 -12.03 -3.17
C CYS A 270 -1.21 -13.43 -2.56
N VAL A 271 -0.46 -13.54 -1.45
CA VAL A 271 -0.10 -14.82 -0.81
C VAL A 271 -0.29 -14.73 0.72
N PRO A 272 -1.00 -15.67 1.36
CA PRO A 272 -1.12 -15.75 2.82
C PRO A 272 0.20 -16.14 3.52
N ARG A 273 0.38 -15.69 4.77
CA ARG A 273 1.60 -15.82 5.59
C ARG A 273 2.11 -17.28 5.78
N GLY A 274 1.22 -18.28 5.81
CA GLY A 274 1.56 -19.67 6.17
C GLY A 274 2.43 -20.49 5.21
N ARG A 275 2.88 -19.94 4.07
CA ARG A 275 3.72 -20.68 3.09
C ARG A 275 5.10 -20.07 2.83
N LEU A 276 5.56 -19.12 3.64
CA LEU A 276 6.94 -18.62 3.59
C LEU A 276 7.87 -19.57 4.40
N ARG A 277 8.15 -20.76 3.86
CA ARG A 277 9.35 -21.52 4.27
C ARG A 277 10.48 -21.28 3.27
N ARG A 278 11.66 -21.02 3.85
CA ARG A 278 12.95 -20.59 3.29
C ARG A 278 13.25 -21.04 1.84
N ARG A 279 13.61 -20.08 0.99
CA ARG A 279 14.67 -20.25 -0.02
C ARG A 279 15.83 -19.38 0.42
N GLU A 280 16.63 -19.87 1.36
CA GLU A 280 17.97 -19.36 1.57
C GLU A 280 18.89 -19.99 0.51
N SER A 281 19.60 -19.10 -0.19
CA SER A 281 20.90 -19.27 -0.85
C SER A 281 21.47 -20.69 -0.94
N GLY A 282 21.40 -21.27 -2.14
CA GLY A 282 22.26 -22.41 -2.50
C GLY A 282 23.69 -21.94 -2.68
N HIS A 283 24.55 -22.22 -1.70
CA HIS A 283 25.99 -22.32 -1.93
C HIS A 283 26.28 -23.68 -2.56
N ARG A 284 26.89 -23.66 -3.76
CA ARG A 284 27.45 -24.85 -4.42
C ARG A 284 28.53 -25.46 -3.52
N GLN A 285 28.35 -26.70 -3.09
CA GLN A 285 29.46 -27.59 -2.76
C GLN A 285 29.60 -28.63 -3.87
N GLY A 286 30.86 -28.89 -4.24
CA GLY A 286 31.27 -29.63 -5.42
C GLY A 286 30.88 -31.11 -5.39
N ARG A 287 30.74 -31.65 -6.60
CA ARG A 287 30.61 -33.08 -6.86
C ARG A 287 31.87 -33.83 -6.40
N GLN A 288 31.72 -34.85 -5.57
CA GLN A 288 32.61 -36.01 -5.56
C GLN A 288 31.76 -37.26 -5.89
N GLY A 289 32.32 -38.14 -6.72
CA GLY A 289 31.65 -39.29 -7.34
C GLY A 289 31.38 -40.47 -6.40
N PRO A 290 30.70 -41.52 -6.90
CA PRO A 290 30.19 -42.60 -6.07
C PRO A 290 31.26 -43.69 -5.81
N ALA A 291 31.38 -44.12 -4.57
CA ALA A 291 32.05 -45.38 -4.20
C ALA A 291 31.00 -46.48 -3.98
N ALA A 292 31.36 -47.70 -4.42
CA ALA A 292 30.67 -48.98 -4.28
C ALA A 292 30.02 -49.18 -2.88
N GLY A 293 28.88 -49.83 -2.70
CA GLY A 293 28.43 -51.10 -3.27
C GLY A 293 28.34 -52.15 -2.15
N GLY A 294 27.13 -52.38 -1.62
CA GLY A 294 26.69 -53.70 -1.11
C GLY A 294 26.84 -54.06 0.39
N ARG A 295 25.67 -54.12 1.08
CA ARG A 295 25.08 -55.29 1.79
C ARG A 295 26.00 -56.08 2.76
N ARG A 296 25.71 -56.27 4.06
CA ARG A 296 24.60 -56.90 4.84
C ARG A 296 25.05 -56.77 6.32
N GLY A 297 24.25 -56.59 7.38
CA GLY A 297 23.06 -57.31 7.80
C GLY A 297 23.41 -58.26 8.97
N GLY A 298 22.89 -57.98 10.18
CA GLY A 298 22.57 -59.03 11.17
C GLY A 298 23.47 -59.24 12.39
N ALA A 299 23.16 -58.52 13.47
CA ALA A 299 22.80 -59.02 14.80
C ALA A 299 23.54 -60.21 15.50
N ARG A 300 23.88 -59.91 16.77
CA ARG A 300 23.77 -60.70 18.02
C ARG A 300 24.95 -61.57 18.51
N GLN A 301 25.36 -61.25 19.76
CA GLN A 301 25.54 -62.10 20.96
C GLN A 301 26.10 -63.52 20.74
N GLY A 302 27.09 -64.05 21.47
CA GLY A 302 27.80 -63.67 22.67
C GLY A 302 28.38 -64.95 23.31
N ARG A 303 29.55 -64.79 23.95
CA ARG A 303 30.23 -65.67 24.95
C ARG A 303 30.80 -67.03 24.49
N PRO A 304 31.68 -67.63 25.32
CA PRO A 304 32.50 -67.05 26.40
C PRO A 304 33.90 -66.65 25.94
#